data_AF-A0AAD3ZEA6-F1
#
_entry.id   AF-A0AAD3ZEA6-F1
#
_cell.length_a   1.000
_cell.length_b   1.000
_cell.length_c   1.000
_cell.angle_alpha   90.00
_cell.angle_beta   90.00
_cell.angle_gamma   90.00
#
_symmetry.space_group_name_H-M   'P 1'
#
loop_
_entity.id
_entity.type
_entity.pdbx_description
1 polymer ?
#
loop_
_entity_poly.entity_id
_entity_poly.type
_entity_poly.pdbx_seq_one_letter_code
_entity_poly.pdbx_strand_id
1 'polypeptide(L)'
;MKQVARLGLILALICALSGLGLAAVYAKTKPIIDKRAEEDLLNAAREVIPGASAIEQQEQDGVSYWLGKSGSEVIGAAMQVEAQGYGSNPIQMMVGVDTKATITKVEIITMSETPGIGTRVKDEAFLSRFSGNDNPAGVDGISGATVSSGAVKAGVSKAYNFLSAIIAPGGRLSIDIASVPDGTYEGSGEGLFGPIQVSVEVQGGKITEIKVLDHSESDGIADPAISGIPKAIVEKQVVDVDAISGATFTSEGIINAVKDALKAFAADSSAINISQLADGTYEGTGEGLFGPIQVSVEVQGGKIT
;
A
#
# COMPACT_ATOMS: atom_id res chain seq x y z
N MET A 1 29.65 17.58 55.84
CA MET A 1 29.16 16.25 55.40
C MET A 1 27.69 15.97 55.79
N LYS A 2 27.29 16.10 57.07
CA LYS A 2 25.90 15.79 57.49
C LYS A 2 24.79 16.59 56.80
N GLN A 3 25.02 17.88 56.51
CA GLN A 3 24.03 18.72 55.79
C GLN A 3 23.89 18.34 54.31
N VAL A 4 25.00 18.07 53.62
CA VAL A 4 25.00 17.61 52.22
C VAL A 4 24.29 16.26 52.10
N ALA A 5 24.56 15.32 53.00
CA ALA A 5 23.86 14.03 53.05
C ALA A 5 22.35 14.19 53.32
N ARG A 6 21.95 15.11 54.21
CA ARG A 6 20.54 15.40 54.50
C ARG A 6 19.81 15.97 53.29
N LEU A 7 20.41 16.94 52.58
CA LEU A 7 19.82 17.54 51.38
C LEU A 7 19.72 16.51 50.24
N GLY A 8 20.74 15.67 50.06
CA GLY A 8 20.70 14.57 49.09
C GLY A 8 19.59 13.56 49.38
N LEU A 9 19.40 13.18 50.66
CA LEU A 9 18.29 12.30 51.06
C LEU A 9 16.92 12.93 50.82
N ILE A 10 16.74 14.22 51.15
CA ILE A 10 15.47 14.92 50.91
C ILE A 10 15.14 14.96 49.42
N LEU A 11 16.12 15.27 48.56
CA LEU A 11 15.93 15.27 47.10
C LEU A 11 15.59 13.87 46.58
N ALA A 12 16.31 12.84 47.01
CA ALA A 12 16.03 11.47 46.63
C ALA A 12 14.60 11.05 47.01
N LEU A 13 14.14 11.46 48.19
CA LEU A 13 12.78 11.18 48.67
C LEU A 13 11.71 11.90 47.84
N ILE A 14 11.93 13.18 47.52
CA ILE A 14 11.03 13.95 46.65
C ILE A 14 10.97 13.34 45.25
N CYS A 15 12.12 13.04 44.64
CA CYS A 15 12.18 12.41 43.32
C CYS A 15 11.50 11.02 43.31
N ALA A 16 11.71 10.22 44.36
CA ALA A 16 11.05 8.92 44.49
C ALA A 16 9.52 9.07 44.61
N LEU A 17 9.04 10.01 45.43
CA LEU A 17 7.60 10.27 45.58
C LEU A 17 6.98 10.78 44.28
N SER A 18 7.63 11.72 43.59
CA SER A 18 7.16 12.23 42.30
C SER A 18 7.17 11.15 41.22
N GLY A 19 8.22 10.32 41.15
CA GLY A 19 8.33 9.21 40.21
C GLY A 19 7.25 8.15 40.46
N LEU A 20 7.01 7.78 41.72
CA LEU A 20 5.94 6.86 42.10
C LEU A 20 4.55 7.43 41.78
N GLY A 21 4.34 8.72 42.04
CA GLY A 21 3.09 9.40 41.68
C GLY A 21 2.83 9.36 40.18
N LEU A 22 3.83 9.71 39.36
CA LEU A 22 3.71 9.67 37.90
C LEU A 22 3.52 8.25 37.39
N ALA A 23 4.24 7.26 37.94
CA ALA A 23 4.11 5.86 37.57
C ALA A 23 2.71 5.30 37.90
N ALA A 24 2.15 5.65 39.05
CA ALA A 24 0.80 5.23 39.44
C ALA A 24 -0.28 5.86 38.55
N VAL A 25 -0.13 7.14 38.21
CA VAL A 25 -1.01 7.82 37.25
C VAL A 25 -0.90 7.14 35.89
N TYR A 26 0.32 6.95 35.37
CA TYR A 26 0.56 6.28 34.09
C TYR A 26 -0.04 4.86 34.06
N ALA A 27 0.19 4.04 35.09
CA ALA A 27 -0.31 2.67 35.15
C ALA A 27 -1.85 2.58 35.16
N LYS A 28 -2.54 3.58 35.73
CA LYS A 28 -4.01 3.64 35.70
C LYS A 28 -4.56 4.24 34.41
N THR A 29 -3.88 5.22 33.82
CA THR A 29 -4.35 5.91 32.63
C THR A 29 -4.03 5.13 31.35
N LYS A 30 -2.89 4.42 31.29
CA LYS A 30 -2.47 3.60 30.14
C LYS A 30 -3.57 2.67 29.61
N PRO A 31 -4.22 1.79 30.40
CA PRO A 31 -5.24 0.89 29.86
C PRO A 31 -6.47 1.61 29.29
N ILE A 32 -6.77 2.82 29.80
CA ILE A 32 -7.88 3.65 29.28
C ILE A 32 -7.48 4.29 27.95
N ILE A 33 -6.22 4.73 27.83
CA ILE A 33 -5.68 5.28 26.58
C ILE A 33 -5.63 4.19 25.51
N ASP A 34 -5.08 3.02 25.85
CA ASP A 34 -4.93 1.90 24.92
C ASP A 34 -6.31 1.44 24.41
N LYS A 35 -7.30 1.31 25.30
CA LYS A 35 -8.67 0.96 24.90
C LYS A 35 -9.31 2.01 23.98
N ARG A 36 -9.12 3.30 24.26
CA ARG A 36 -9.67 4.36 23.40
C ARG A 36 -8.98 4.37 22.04
N ALA A 37 -7.66 4.19 22.01
CA ALA A 37 -6.92 4.09 20.77
C ALA A 37 -7.40 2.91 19.91
N GLU A 38 -7.66 1.74 20.50
CA GLU A 38 -8.25 0.60 19.79
C GLU A 38 -9.66 0.91 19.26
N GLU A 39 -10.51 1.56 20.07
CA GLU A 39 -11.85 1.98 19.64
C GLU A 39 -11.80 3.00 18.48
N ASP A 40 -10.88 3.97 18.56
CA ASP A 40 -10.67 4.97 17.51
C ASP A 40 -10.18 4.33 16.21
N LEU A 41 -9.25 3.37 16.28
CA LEU A 41 -8.77 2.60 15.12
C LEU A 41 -9.89 1.75 14.50
N LEU A 42 -10.69 1.09 15.33
CA LEU A 42 -11.83 0.30 14.85
C LEU A 42 -12.88 1.18 14.16
N ASN A 43 -13.14 2.36 14.71
CA ASN A 43 -14.07 3.33 14.10
C ASN A 43 -13.51 3.87 12.79
N ALA A 44 -12.22 4.20 12.72
CA ALA A 44 -11.57 4.61 11.48
C ALA A 44 -11.63 3.49 10.42
N ALA A 45 -11.39 2.23 10.80
CA ALA A 45 -11.51 1.08 9.90
C ALA A 45 -12.94 0.92 9.36
N ARG A 46 -13.97 1.10 10.20
CA ARG A 46 -15.38 1.10 9.76
C ARG A 46 -15.69 2.23 8.80
N GLU A 47 -15.14 3.41 9.05
CA GLU A 47 -15.38 4.58 8.22
C GLU A 47 -14.78 4.42 6.83
N VAL A 48 -13.61 3.75 6.73
CA VAL A 48 -12.99 3.51 5.43
C VAL A 48 -13.49 2.26 4.71
N ILE A 49 -14.19 1.33 5.38
CA ILE A 49 -14.85 0.18 4.72
C ILE A 49 -16.38 0.35 4.81
N PRO A 50 -16.97 1.22 3.96
CA PRO A 50 -18.40 1.49 4.02
C PRO A 50 -19.22 0.23 3.76
N GLY A 51 -20.25 0.00 4.59
CA GLY A 51 -21.16 -1.14 4.45
C GLY A 51 -20.74 -2.41 5.18
N ALA A 52 -19.60 -2.42 5.88
CA ALA A 52 -19.18 -3.58 6.68
C ALA A 52 -20.05 -3.71 7.94
N SER A 53 -20.67 -4.87 8.14
CA SER A 53 -21.40 -5.21 9.37
C SER A 53 -20.49 -5.78 10.46
N ALA A 54 -19.33 -6.32 10.08
CA ALA A 54 -18.29 -6.76 11.00
C ALA A 54 -16.91 -6.30 10.52
N ILE A 55 -16.03 -5.96 11.45
CA ILE A 55 -14.62 -5.65 11.21
C ILE A 55 -13.77 -6.60 12.06
N GLU A 56 -12.85 -7.32 11.43
CA GLU A 56 -11.97 -8.29 12.10
C GLU A 56 -10.51 -7.92 11.85
N GLN A 57 -9.73 -7.74 12.91
CA GLN A 57 -8.29 -7.50 12.78
C GLN A 57 -7.55 -8.81 12.48
N GLN A 58 -6.60 -8.74 11.56
CA GLN A 58 -5.68 -9.81 11.20
C GLN A 58 -4.25 -9.28 11.11
N GLU A 59 -3.28 -10.17 11.08
CA GLU A 59 -1.87 -9.85 10.96
C GLU A 59 -1.22 -10.77 9.91
N GLN A 60 -0.48 -10.19 8.98
CA GLN A 60 0.30 -10.91 7.98
C GLN A 60 1.65 -10.22 7.82
N ASP A 61 2.74 -10.98 7.84
CA ASP A 61 4.12 -10.48 7.71
C ASP A 61 4.48 -9.37 8.73
N GLY A 62 3.92 -9.44 9.94
CA GLY A 62 4.10 -8.43 11.00
C GLY A 62 3.33 -7.14 10.77
N VAL A 63 2.43 -7.11 9.80
CA VAL A 63 1.57 -5.97 9.46
C VAL A 63 0.13 -6.28 9.86
N SER A 64 -0.45 -5.45 10.73
CA SER A 64 -1.86 -5.53 11.09
C SER A 64 -2.76 -4.86 10.05
N TYR A 65 -3.86 -5.51 9.72
CA TYR A 65 -4.92 -4.98 8.86
C TYR A 65 -6.29 -5.42 9.38
N TRP A 66 -7.36 -4.80 8.88
CA TRP A 66 -8.74 -5.10 9.27
C TRP A 66 -9.53 -5.56 8.05
N LEU A 67 -10.18 -6.72 8.14
CA LEU A 67 -11.12 -7.20 7.13
C LEU A 67 -12.53 -6.71 7.47
N GLY A 68 -13.17 -6.05 6.51
CA GLY A 68 -14.59 -5.71 6.59
C GLY A 68 -15.45 -6.78 5.92
N LYS A 69 -16.44 -7.26 6.65
CA LYS A 69 -17.39 -8.27 6.17
C LYS A 69 -18.81 -7.75 6.15
N SER A 70 -19.59 -8.18 5.17
CA SER A 70 -21.05 -8.10 5.18
C SER A 70 -21.62 -9.51 5.29
N GLY A 71 -21.97 -9.92 6.52
CA GLY A 71 -22.33 -11.31 6.80
C GLY A 71 -21.11 -12.23 6.68
N SER A 72 -21.14 -13.20 5.77
CA SER A 72 -20.01 -14.13 5.52
C SER A 72 -19.03 -13.66 4.43
N GLU A 73 -19.39 -12.61 3.68
CA GLU A 73 -18.61 -12.13 2.54
C GLU A 73 -17.66 -11.01 2.97
N VAL A 74 -16.39 -11.08 2.53
CA VAL A 74 -15.44 -9.98 2.68
C VAL A 74 -15.77 -8.93 1.63
N ILE A 75 -15.98 -7.68 2.05
CA ILE A 75 -16.33 -6.57 1.16
C ILE A 75 -15.19 -5.55 1.01
N GLY A 76 -14.15 -5.65 1.85
CA GLY A 76 -12.98 -4.79 1.78
C GLY A 76 -12.01 -5.05 2.93
N ALA A 77 -10.90 -4.34 2.93
CA ALA A 77 -9.96 -4.29 4.04
C ALA A 77 -9.47 -2.87 4.29
N ALA A 78 -8.95 -2.65 5.50
CA ALA A 78 -8.34 -1.41 5.91
C ALA A 78 -6.98 -1.67 6.54
N MET A 79 -6.07 -0.73 6.37
CA MET A 79 -4.73 -0.77 6.96
C MET A 79 -4.38 0.61 7.49
N GLN A 80 -3.81 0.61 8.69
CA GLN A 80 -3.20 1.81 9.24
C GLN A 80 -1.78 1.92 8.70
N VAL A 81 -1.44 3.08 8.17
CA VAL A 81 -0.11 3.38 7.67
C VAL A 81 0.39 4.68 8.23
N GLU A 82 1.71 4.74 8.39
CA GLU A 82 2.43 5.92 8.80
C GLU A 82 3.34 6.36 7.65
N ALA A 83 3.32 7.65 7.35
CA ALA A 83 4.21 8.25 6.36
C ALA A 83 4.82 9.53 6.91
N GLN A 84 6.12 9.70 6.71
CA GLN A 84 6.83 10.89 7.19
C GLN A 84 6.52 12.09 6.29
N GLY A 85 5.81 13.08 6.85
CA GLY A 85 5.55 14.38 6.24
C GLY A 85 6.63 15.41 6.59
N TYR A 86 6.28 16.70 6.55
CA TYR A 86 7.17 17.79 6.95
C TYR A 86 7.28 17.94 8.48
N GLY A 87 6.24 17.52 9.21
CA GLY A 87 6.13 17.59 10.65
C GLY A 87 7.08 16.66 11.40
N SER A 88 7.25 16.91 12.70
CA SER A 88 8.13 16.11 13.55
C SER A 88 7.60 14.70 13.86
N ASN A 89 6.29 14.49 13.70
CA ASN A 89 5.64 13.18 13.85
C ASN A 89 5.09 12.74 12.49
N PRO A 90 5.10 11.43 12.18
CA PRO A 90 4.54 10.92 10.94
C PRO A 90 3.03 11.19 10.86
N ILE A 91 2.54 11.30 9.63
CA ILE A 91 1.11 11.32 9.34
C ILE A 91 0.60 9.90 9.46
N GLN A 92 -0.31 9.65 10.39
CA GLN A 92 -0.99 8.37 10.54
C GLN A 92 -2.33 8.43 9.83
N MET A 93 -2.60 7.46 8.99
CA MET A 93 -3.83 7.39 8.20
C MET A 93 -4.37 5.96 8.16
N MET A 94 -5.69 5.86 8.09
CA MET A 94 -6.40 4.63 7.79
C MET A 94 -6.78 4.64 6.31
N VAL A 95 -6.47 3.57 5.60
CA VAL A 95 -6.76 3.44 4.16
C VAL A 95 -7.62 2.21 3.96
N GLY A 96 -8.77 2.38 3.32
CA GLY A 96 -9.67 1.29 2.94
C GLY A 96 -9.55 0.94 1.46
N VAL A 97 -9.64 -0.34 1.15
CA VAL A 97 -9.65 -0.89 -0.22
C VAL A 97 -10.78 -1.92 -0.30
N ASP A 98 -11.53 -1.92 -1.40
CA ASP A 98 -12.57 -2.91 -1.64
C ASP A 98 -12.04 -4.17 -2.35
N THR A 99 -12.89 -5.18 -2.50
CA THR A 99 -12.54 -6.43 -3.20
C THR A 99 -12.31 -6.26 -4.70
N LYS A 100 -12.59 -5.09 -5.27
CA LYS A 100 -12.29 -4.74 -6.66
C LYS A 100 -10.93 -4.08 -6.82
N ALA A 101 -10.12 -4.04 -5.76
CA ALA A 101 -8.86 -3.32 -5.71
C ALA A 101 -9.04 -1.83 -6.05
N THR A 102 -10.05 -1.19 -5.48
CA THR A 102 -10.19 0.27 -5.53
C THR A 102 -10.18 0.83 -4.12
N ILE A 103 -9.56 2.00 -3.95
CA ILE A 103 -9.53 2.68 -2.66
C ILE A 103 -10.94 3.18 -2.35
N THR A 104 -11.49 2.78 -1.21
CA THR A 104 -12.83 3.21 -0.78
C THR A 104 -12.76 4.60 -0.16
N LYS A 105 -11.88 4.77 0.83
CA LYS A 105 -11.69 6.04 1.54
C LYS A 105 -10.31 6.07 2.22
N VAL A 106 -9.79 7.28 2.43
CA VAL A 106 -8.62 7.55 3.24
C VAL A 106 -9.03 8.50 4.36
N GLU A 107 -8.64 8.20 5.59
CA GLU A 107 -8.89 9.03 6.77
C GLU A 107 -7.58 9.34 7.49
N ILE A 108 -7.33 10.62 7.81
CA ILE A 108 -6.14 10.99 8.58
C ILE A 108 -6.45 10.97 10.07
N ILE A 109 -5.84 10.02 10.79
CA ILE A 109 -6.00 9.83 12.24
C ILE A 109 -5.27 10.92 13.01
N THR A 110 -3.97 11.10 12.72
CA THR A 110 -3.14 12.11 13.38
C THR A 110 -2.04 12.62 12.45
N MET A 111 -1.62 13.85 12.67
CA MET A 111 -0.54 14.50 11.92
C MET A 111 0.06 15.62 12.75
N SER A 112 1.27 16.08 12.40
CA SER A 112 1.91 17.25 13.02
C SER A 112 2.48 18.20 11.96
N GLU A 113 1.73 18.40 10.88
CA GLU A 113 2.13 19.26 9.77
C GLU A 113 1.94 20.76 10.06
N THR A 114 2.60 21.61 9.27
CA THR A 114 2.51 23.07 9.40
C THR A 114 1.07 23.56 9.18
N PRO A 115 0.45 24.24 10.17
CA PRO A 115 -0.91 24.76 10.07
C PRO A 115 -1.11 25.65 8.84
N GLY A 116 -2.19 25.42 8.09
CA GLY A 116 -2.57 26.22 6.92
C GLY A 116 -1.85 25.86 5.63
N ILE A 117 -0.81 25.02 5.68
CA ILE A 117 -0.10 24.53 4.48
C ILE A 117 -0.24 23.02 4.39
N GLY A 118 0.44 22.29 5.28
CA GLY A 118 0.49 20.83 5.26
C GLY A 118 -0.75 20.19 5.86
N THR A 119 -1.45 20.88 6.77
CA THR A 119 -2.71 20.36 7.34
C THR A 119 -3.85 20.21 6.32
N ARG A 120 -3.72 20.83 5.15
CA ARG A 120 -4.69 20.69 4.04
C ARG A 120 -4.81 19.27 3.52
N VAL A 121 -3.86 18.39 3.82
CA VAL A 121 -3.96 16.97 3.47
C VAL A 121 -5.07 16.25 4.25
N LYS A 122 -5.66 16.87 5.29
CA LYS A 122 -6.86 16.37 5.97
C LYS A 122 -8.16 16.80 5.28
N ASP A 123 -8.09 17.75 4.36
CA ASP A 123 -9.30 18.32 3.75
C ASP A 123 -9.98 17.27 2.86
N GLU A 124 -11.31 17.18 2.94
CA GLU A 124 -12.10 16.23 2.15
C GLU A 124 -11.88 16.40 0.64
N ALA A 125 -11.65 17.65 0.18
CA ALA A 125 -11.34 17.96 -1.22
C ALA A 125 -10.04 17.32 -1.74
N PHE A 126 -9.12 16.95 -0.85
CA PHE A 126 -7.91 16.21 -1.21
C PHE A 126 -8.11 14.70 -1.01
N LEU A 127 -8.64 14.27 0.14
CA LEU A 127 -8.79 12.85 0.46
C LEU A 127 -9.79 12.12 -0.46
N SER A 128 -10.84 12.79 -0.91
CA SER A 128 -11.81 12.23 -1.87
C SER A 128 -11.21 11.92 -3.24
N ARG A 129 -10.03 12.45 -3.59
CA ARG A 129 -9.35 12.15 -4.86
C ARG A 129 -8.82 10.71 -4.93
N PHE A 130 -8.64 10.07 -3.78
CA PHE A 130 -8.23 8.67 -3.70
C PHE A 130 -9.42 7.72 -3.83
N SER A 131 -10.63 8.14 -3.42
CA SER A 131 -11.82 7.30 -3.48
C SER A 131 -12.16 6.89 -4.91
N GLY A 132 -12.34 5.59 -5.14
CA GLY A 132 -12.60 4.97 -6.44
C GLY A 132 -11.38 4.85 -7.35
N ASN A 133 -10.17 5.18 -6.85
CA ASN A 133 -8.93 5.11 -7.61
C ASN A 133 -8.16 3.81 -7.28
N ASP A 134 -7.46 3.26 -8.28
CA ASP A 134 -6.56 2.10 -8.22
C ASP A 134 -5.08 2.48 -8.34
N ASN A 135 -4.79 3.75 -8.63
CA ASN A 135 -3.47 4.34 -8.76
C ASN A 135 -3.32 5.57 -7.83
N PRO A 136 -3.12 5.35 -6.52
CA PRO A 136 -2.93 6.44 -5.55
C PRO A 136 -1.69 7.30 -5.83
N ALA A 137 -0.64 6.76 -6.46
CA ALA A 137 0.51 7.53 -6.88
C ALA A 137 0.14 8.58 -7.95
N GLY A 138 -0.83 8.26 -8.82
CA GLY A 138 -1.35 9.14 -9.86
C GLY A 138 -2.20 10.33 -9.37
N VAL A 139 -2.54 10.39 -8.07
CA VAL A 139 -3.38 11.47 -7.54
C VAL A 139 -2.61 12.78 -7.46
N ASP A 140 -3.24 13.87 -7.92
CA ASP A 140 -2.67 15.22 -7.82
C ASP A 140 -2.40 15.61 -6.36
N GLY A 141 -1.17 16.05 -6.10
CA GLY A 141 -0.76 16.62 -4.81
C GLY A 141 -1.40 17.98 -4.52
N ILE A 142 -1.02 18.56 -3.38
CA ILE A 142 -1.45 19.91 -2.99
C ILE A 142 -0.31 20.90 -3.26
N SER A 143 -0.54 21.88 -4.14
CA SER A 143 0.44 22.93 -4.43
C SER A 143 0.83 23.69 -3.15
N GLY A 144 2.13 23.85 -2.94
CA GLY A 144 2.72 24.45 -1.74
C GLY A 144 2.77 23.53 -0.51
N ALA A 145 2.24 22.32 -0.60
CA ALA A 145 2.29 21.28 0.45
C ALA A 145 2.78 19.94 -0.12
N THR A 146 3.74 19.98 -1.05
CA THR A 146 4.23 18.81 -1.79
C THR A 146 4.80 17.73 -0.87
N VAL A 147 5.52 18.12 0.20
CA VAL A 147 6.09 17.16 1.16
C VAL A 147 4.98 16.41 1.90
N SER A 148 4.01 17.13 2.46
CA SER A 148 2.88 16.54 3.21
C SER A 148 1.96 15.72 2.31
N SER A 149 1.61 16.24 1.14
CA SER A 149 0.70 15.56 0.20
C SER A 149 1.37 14.36 -0.47
N GLY A 150 2.67 14.44 -0.78
CA GLY A 150 3.47 13.31 -1.22
C GLY A 150 3.54 12.20 -0.17
N ALA A 151 3.73 12.55 1.11
CA ALA A 151 3.70 11.57 2.20
C ALA A 151 2.35 10.83 2.27
N VAL A 152 1.22 11.54 2.13
CA VAL A 152 -0.09 10.88 2.05
C VAL A 152 -0.20 9.97 0.82
N LYS A 153 0.19 10.44 -0.37
CA LYS A 153 0.19 9.62 -1.60
C LYS A 153 0.97 8.31 -1.42
N ALA A 154 2.18 8.35 -0.83
CA ALA A 154 2.96 7.15 -0.55
C ALA A 154 2.34 6.26 0.51
N GLY A 155 1.83 6.83 1.62
CA GLY A 155 1.14 6.07 2.65
C GLY A 155 -0.02 5.27 2.06
N VAL A 156 -0.86 5.95 1.26
CA VAL A 156 -1.99 5.33 0.57
C VAL A 156 -1.53 4.27 -0.43
N SER A 157 -0.48 4.54 -1.21
CA SER A 157 0.09 3.57 -2.17
C SER A 157 0.59 2.30 -1.49
N LYS A 158 1.31 2.46 -0.37
CA LYS A 158 1.78 1.33 0.45
C LYS A 158 0.62 0.49 0.98
N ALA A 159 -0.40 1.13 1.56
CA ALA A 159 -1.57 0.42 2.06
C ALA A 159 -2.32 -0.30 0.93
N TYR A 160 -2.51 0.38 -0.20
CA TYR A 160 -3.17 -0.17 -1.37
C TYR A 160 -2.46 -1.42 -1.91
N ASN A 161 -1.15 -1.36 -2.08
CA ASN A 161 -0.35 -2.49 -2.60
C ASN A 161 -0.43 -3.70 -1.66
N PHE A 162 -0.37 -3.47 -0.34
CA PHE A 162 -0.48 -4.54 0.64
C PHE A 162 -1.89 -5.15 0.69
N LEU A 163 -2.92 -4.31 0.79
CA LEU A 163 -4.30 -4.77 0.92
C LEU A 163 -4.82 -5.44 -0.34
N SER A 164 -4.55 -4.86 -1.52
CA SER A 164 -4.97 -5.44 -2.81
C SER A 164 -4.40 -6.85 -2.99
N ALA A 165 -3.15 -7.10 -2.58
CA ALA A 165 -2.56 -8.44 -2.62
C ALA A 165 -3.29 -9.48 -1.73
N ILE A 166 -3.97 -9.03 -0.66
CA ILE A 166 -4.67 -9.90 0.29
C ILE A 166 -6.12 -10.14 -0.13
N ILE A 167 -6.87 -9.07 -0.41
CA ILE A 167 -8.32 -9.15 -0.65
C ILE A 167 -8.70 -9.29 -2.12
N ALA A 168 -7.77 -8.96 -3.02
CA ALA A 168 -7.91 -9.12 -4.46
C ALA A 168 -6.67 -9.86 -5.00
N PRO A 169 -6.46 -11.14 -4.64
CA PRO A 169 -5.33 -11.91 -5.18
C PRO A 169 -5.38 -12.05 -6.71
N GLY A 170 -6.54 -11.84 -7.34
CA GLY A 170 -6.73 -11.67 -8.79
C GLY A 170 -6.73 -10.22 -9.29
N GLY A 171 -6.58 -9.23 -8.43
CA GLY A 171 -6.46 -7.80 -8.77
C GLY A 171 -5.02 -7.33 -8.99
N ARG A 172 -4.02 -8.20 -8.78
CA ARG A 172 -2.69 -7.95 -9.34
C ARG A 172 -2.86 -7.93 -10.84
N LEU A 173 -2.45 -6.83 -11.49
CA LEU A 173 -2.26 -6.78 -12.93
C LEU A 173 -1.30 -7.92 -13.31
N SER A 174 -1.85 -9.09 -13.60
CA SER A 174 -1.10 -10.20 -14.16
C SER A 174 -1.09 -9.93 -15.65
N ILE A 175 -0.01 -9.26 -16.05
CA ILE A 175 0.30 -9.12 -17.46
C ILE A 175 0.93 -10.46 -17.82
N ASP A 176 0.21 -11.27 -18.57
CA ASP A 176 0.81 -12.43 -19.20
C ASP A 176 1.75 -11.90 -20.30
N ILE A 177 3.03 -11.75 -19.94
CA ILE A 177 4.06 -11.16 -20.81
C ILE A 177 4.17 -11.96 -22.11
N ALA A 178 3.84 -13.26 -22.10
CA ALA A 178 3.82 -14.09 -23.31
C ALA A 178 2.73 -13.68 -24.31
N SER A 179 1.68 -13.01 -23.85
CA SER A 179 0.58 -12.49 -24.68
C SER A 179 0.84 -11.07 -25.21
N VAL A 180 1.84 -10.38 -24.67
CA VAL A 180 2.22 -9.03 -25.12
C VAL A 180 2.97 -9.17 -26.44
N PRO A 181 2.54 -8.49 -27.52
CA PRO A 181 3.26 -8.50 -28.79
C PRO A 181 4.69 -7.96 -28.63
N ASP A 182 5.59 -8.45 -29.49
CA ASP A 182 6.94 -7.91 -29.54
C ASP A 182 6.89 -6.42 -29.94
N GLY A 183 7.57 -5.58 -29.18
CA GLY A 183 7.51 -4.13 -29.38
C GLY A 183 8.10 -3.33 -28.22
N THR A 184 8.07 -2.02 -28.41
CA THR A 184 8.48 -1.05 -27.40
C THR A 184 7.26 -0.28 -26.93
N TYR A 185 7.07 -0.25 -25.61
CA TYR A 185 5.93 0.36 -24.94
C TYR A 185 6.43 1.46 -24.02
N GLU A 186 5.80 2.62 -24.07
CA GLU A 186 6.11 3.73 -23.17
C GLU A 186 5.01 3.88 -22.13
N GLY A 187 5.41 4.18 -20.91
CA GLY A 187 4.50 4.42 -19.81
C GLY A 187 5.05 5.46 -18.86
N SER A 188 4.15 6.04 -18.07
CA SER A 188 4.48 7.11 -17.13
C SER A 188 3.96 6.77 -15.74
N GLY A 189 4.79 7.00 -14.73
CA GLY A 189 4.44 6.77 -13.32
C GLY A 189 4.87 7.93 -12.46
N GLU A 190 4.07 8.28 -11.46
CA GLU A 190 4.37 9.41 -10.56
C GLU A 190 5.50 9.05 -9.59
N GLY A 191 6.59 9.83 -9.62
CA GLY A 191 7.69 9.82 -8.66
C GLY A 191 7.49 10.83 -7.53
N LEU A 192 8.56 11.14 -6.79
CA LEU A 192 8.52 12.11 -5.68
C LEU A 192 8.43 13.57 -6.16
N PHE A 193 9.12 13.91 -7.24
CA PHE A 193 9.28 15.28 -7.74
C PHE A 193 8.67 15.49 -9.14
N GLY A 194 8.00 14.48 -9.69
CA GLY A 194 7.31 14.56 -10.97
C GLY A 194 7.11 13.17 -11.60
N PRO A 195 6.55 13.11 -12.81
CA PRO A 195 6.41 11.87 -13.54
C PRO A 195 7.77 11.31 -13.95
N ILE A 196 7.86 9.98 -13.94
CA ILE A 196 8.97 9.18 -14.43
C ILE A 196 8.47 8.46 -15.68
N GLN A 197 9.11 8.71 -16.82
CA GLN A 197 8.80 8.06 -18.08
C GLN A 197 9.73 6.88 -18.31
N VAL A 198 9.16 5.74 -18.70
CA VAL A 198 9.91 4.53 -19.02
C VAL A 198 9.55 3.98 -20.39
N SER A 199 10.51 3.31 -21.01
CA SER A 199 10.35 2.53 -22.22
C SER A 199 10.62 1.07 -21.90
N VAL A 200 9.66 0.20 -22.19
CA VAL A 200 9.68 -1.24 -21.93
C VAL A 200 9.74 -1.96 -23.27
N GLU A 201 10.79 -2.75 -23.48
CA GLU A 201 10.93 -3.58 -24.67
C GLU A 201 10.53 -5.02 -24.35
N VAL A 202 9.64 -5.57 -25.17
CA VAL A 202 9.19 -6.95 -25.11
C VAL A 202 9.62 -7.66 -26.39
N GLN A 203 10.27 -8.82 -26.25
CA GLN A 203 10.62 -9.69 -27.37
C GLN A 203 10.46 -11.16 -26.97
N GLY A 204 9.84 -11.96 -27.84
CA GLY A 204 9.64 -13.39 -27.62
C GLY A 204 8.86 -13.70 -26.35
N GLY A 205 7.89 -12.85 -25.99
CA GLY A 205 7.08 -13.00 -24.78
C GLY A 205 7.84 -12.75 -23.47
N LYS A 206 8.91 -11.97 -23.51
CA LYS A 206 9.73 -11.58 -22.35
C LYS A 206 10.08 -10.10 -22.39
N ILE A 207 10.18 -9.48 -21.21
CA ILE A 207 10.72 -8.12 -21.09
C ILE A 207 12.24 -8.20 -21.23
N THR A 208 12.79 -7.62 -22.29
CA THR A 208 14.23 -7.64 -22.57
C THR A 208 14.96 -6.44 -22.01
N GLU A 209 14.30 -5.28 -21.99
CA GLU A 209 14.91 -4.03 -21.57
C GLU A 209 13.86 -3.07 -20.99
N ILE A 210 14.26 -2.32 -19.95
CA ILE A 210 13.49 -1.19 -19.44
C ILE A 210 14.45 0.00 -19.31
N LYS A 211 14.12 1.11 -19.98
CA LYS A 211 14.88 2.35 -19.94
C LYS A 211 14.06 3.44 -19.26
N VAL A 212 14.65 4.15 -18.30
CA VAL A 212 14.09 5.41 -17.80
C VAL A 212 14.44 6.50 -18.81
N LEU A 213 13.42 7.08 -19.46
CA LEU A 213 13.58 8.09 -20.50
C LEU A 213 13.72 9.50 -19.91
N ASP A 214 12.88 9.81 -18.92
CA ASP A 214 12.82 11.13 -18.29
C ASP A 214 12.40 10.98 -16.82
N HIS A 215 12.99 11.80 -15.94
CA HIS A 215 12.61 11.89 -14.53
C HIS A 215 13.04 13.23 -13.93
N SER A 216 12.34 13.69 -12.89
CA SER A 216 12.69 14.88 -12.10
C SER A 216 13.13 14.56 -10.67
N GLU A 217 13.51 13.31 -10.41
CA GLU A 217 13.86 12.81 -9.08
C GLU A 217 15.18 13.38 -8.50
N SER A 218 15.44 13.13 -7.21
CA SER A 218 16.66 13.60 -6.54
C SER A 218 17.92 12.84 -6.97
N ASP A 219 18.86 13.56 -7.56
CA ASP A 219 20.19 13.04 -7.92
C ASP A 219 20.88 12.36 -6.73
N GLY A 220 21.43 11.16 -6.94
CA GLY A 220 22.16 10.40 -5.94
C GLY A 220 21.29 9.63 -4.94
N ILE A 221 20.04 10.03 -4.73
CA ILE A 221 19.06 9.31 -3.90
C ILE A 221 18.23 8.35 -4.76
N ALA A 222 17.84 8.79 -5.95
CA ALA A 222 17.01 8.04 -6.88
C ALA A 222 17.79 7.00 -7.69
N ASP A 223 19.11 7.18 -7.85
CA ASP A 223 19.98 6.34 -8.69
C ASP A 223 19.87 4.83 -8.40
N PRO A 224 19.79 4.36 -7.13
CA PRO A 224 19.58 2.96 -6.84
C PRO A 224 18.27 2.44 -7.43
N ALA A 225 17.17 3.21 -7.34
CA ALA A 225 15.87 2.83 -7.90
C ALA A 225 15.87 2.87 -9.43
N ILE A 226 16.41 3.94 -10.02
CA ILE A 226 16.50 4.13 -11.48
C ILE A 226 17.29 3.00 -12.13
N SER A 227 18.36 2.52 -11.49
CA SER A 227 19.19 1.44 -12.04
C SER A 227 18.77 0.05 -11.59
N GLY A 228 18.16 -0.09 -10.41
CA GLY A 228 17.88 -1.36 -9.77
C GLY A 228 16.51 -1.93 -10.11
N ILE A 229 15.45 -1.11 -10.13
CA ILE A 229 14.08 -1.57 -10.40
C ILE A 229 13.94 -2.13 -11.83
N PRO A 230 14.41 -1.43 -12.89
CA PRO A 230 14.41 -1.99 -14.24
C PRO A 230 15.08 -3.36 -14.34
N LYS A 231 16.24 -3.52 -13.69
CA LYS A 231 16.97 -4.79 -13.67
C LYS A 231 16.21 -5.90 -12.95
N ALA A 232 15.62 -5.59 -11.80
CA ALA A 232 14.84 -6.55 -11.04
C ALA A 232 13.62 -7.06 -11.82
N ILE A 233 12.94 -6.19 -12.55
CA ILE A 233 11.79 -6.57 -13.39
C ILE A 233 12.23 -7.45 -14.55
N VAL A 234 13.31 -7.09 -15.25
CA VAL A 234 13.87 -7.89 -16.36
C VAL A 234 14.39 -9.25 -15.85
N GLU A 235 15.02 -9.30 -14.68
CA GLU A 235 15.56 -10.55 -14.13
C GLU A 235 14.45 -11.49 -13.66
N LYS A 236 13.46 -10.97 -12.94
CA LYS A 236 12.36 -11.78 -12.38
C LYS A 236 11.24 -12.04 -13.38
N GLN A 237 11.16 -11.26 -14.47
CA GLN A 237 10.01 -11.24 -15.39
C GLN A 237 8.68 -11.00 -14.66
N VAL A 238 8.72 -10.20 -13.61
CA VAL A 238 7.55 -9.80 -12.82
C VAL A 238 7.57 -8.28 -12.69
N VAL A 239 6.48 -7.62 -13.05
CA VAL A 239 6.37 -6.15 -13.00
C VAL A 239 6.33 -5.63 -11.56
N ASP A 240 5.74 -6.41 -10.65
CA ASP A 240 5.59 -6.06 -9.24
C ASP A 240 6.80 -6.54 -8.42
N VAL A 241 7.81 -5.67 -8.28
CA VAL A 241 9.04 -5.94 -7.53
C VAL A 241 9.13 -5.08 -6.27
N ASP A 242 9.94 -5.49 -5.31
CA ASP A 242 10.12 -4.74 -4.07
C ASP A 242 10.79 -3.39 -4.30
N ALA A 243 10.27 -2.36 -3.63
CA ALA A 243 10.86 -1.03 -3.64
C ALA A 243 12.24 -1.00 -2.95
N ILE A 244 13.13 -0.15 -3.43
CA ILE A 244 14.47 0.01 -2.85
C ILE A 244 14.40 0.94 -1.63
N SER A 245 15.04 0.52 -0.54
CA SER A 245 15.11 1.29 0.69
C SER A 245 15.74 2.67 0.45
N GLY A 246 15.10 3.73 0.96
CA GLY A 246 15.53 5.11 0.78
C GLY A 246 15.14 5.75 -0.56
N ALA A 247 14.60 4.99 -1.51
CA ALA A 247 14.16 5.46 -2.83
C ALA A 247 12.75 4.94 -3.16
N THR A 248 11.87 4.89 -2.15
CA THR A 248 10.55 4.25 -2.25
C THR A 248 9.66 4.91 -3.32
N PHE A 249 9.53 6.24 -3.28
CA PHE A 249 8.72 6.98 -4.27
C PHE A 249 9.21 6.78 -5.70
N THR A 250 10.53 6.86 -5.91
CA THR A 250 11.13 6.60 -7.22
C THR A 250 10.88 5.16 -7.66
N SER A 251 11.02 4.20 -6.73
CA SER A 251 10.81 2.77 -7.04
C SER A 251 9.38 2.50 -7.44
N GLU A 252 8.41 3.00 -6.66
CA GLU A 252 6.98 2.88 -6.95
C GLU A 252 6.63 3.60 -8.26
N GLY A 253 7.20 4.78 -8.52
CA GLY A 253 7.02 5.51 -9.77
C GLY A 253 7.46 4.71 -10.99
N ILE A 254 8.65 4.08 -10.96
CA ILE A 254 9.13 3.22 -12.05
C ILE A 254 8.24 1.98 -12.22
N ILE A 255 7.88 1.30 -11.14
CA ILE A 255 6.99 0.12 -11.19
C ILE A 255 5.65 0.51 -11.83
N ASN A 256 5.07 1.62 -11.41
CA ASN A 256 3.81 2.11 -11.95
C ASN A 256 3.94 2.55 -13.41
N ALA A 257 5.07 3.14 -13.83
CA ALA A 257 5.33 3.48 -15.21
C ALA A 257 5.41 2.23 -16.11
N VAL A 258 5.99 1.14 -15.62
CA VAL A 258 6.01 -0.15 -16.34
C VAL A 258 4.61 -0.78 -16.40
N LYS A 259 3.84 -0.71 -15.30
CA LYS A 259 2.43 -1.14 -15.29
C LYS A 259 1.60 -0.36 -16.29
N ASP A 260 1.79 0.96 -16.37
CA ASP A 260 1.11 1.85 -17.33
C ASP A 260 1.46 1.49 -18.78
N ALA A 261 2.74 1.29 -19.08
CA ALA A 261 3.23 0.90 -20.41
C ALA A 261 2.56 -0.39 -20.93
N LEU A 262 2.33 -1.34 -20.02
CA LEU A 262 1.79 -2.66 -20.34
C LEU A 262 0.29 -2.79 -20.03
N LYS A 263 -0.37 -1.72 -19.56
CA LYS A 263 -1.76 -1.76 -19.06
C LYS A 263 -2.75 -2.25 -20.11
N ALA A 264 -2.52 -1.95 -21.39
CA ALA A 264 -3.38 -2.39 -22.49
C ALA A 264 -3.42 -3.92 -22.67
N PHE A 265 -2.46 -4.65 -22.09
CA PHE A 265 -2.33 -6.11 -22.15
C PHE A 265 -2.55 -6.76 -20.79
N ALA A 266 -2.98 -5.99 -19.80
CA ALA A 266 -3.41 -6.55 -18.54
C ALA A 266 -4.61 -7.48 -18.77
N ALA A 267 -4.44 -8.76 -18.44
CA ALA A 267 -5.58 -9.63 -18.26
C ALA A 267 -6.27 -9.21 -16.96
N ASP A 268 -7.54 -8.81 -17.06
CA ASP A 268 -8.39 -8.57 -15.89
C ASP A 268 -8.50 -9.91 -15.16
N SER A 269 -7.61 -10.12 -14.20
CA SER A 269 -7.44 -11.38 -13.48
C SER A 269 -8.52 -11.55 -12.42
N SER A 270 -9.72 -10.98 -12.68
CA SER A 270 -10.96 -11.35 -12.05
C SER A 270 -10.96 -12.88 -11.90
N ALA A 271 -10.83 -13.32 -10.64
CA ALA A 271 -10.79 -14.73 -10.31
C ALA A 271 -11.90 -15.41 -11.09
N ILE A 272 -11.56 -16.43 -11.89
CA ILE A 272 -12.56 -17.19 -12.65
C ILE A 272 -13.63 -17.56 -11.65
N ASN A 273 -14.80 -16.94 -11.77
CA ASN A 273 -15.85 -17.14 -10.80
C ASN A 273 -16.46 -18.49 -11.15
N ILE A 274 -15.92 -19.56 -10.53
CA ILE A 274 -16.29 -20.95 -10.85
C ILE A 274 -17.81 -21.13 -10.71
N SER A 275 -18.45 -20.36 -9.82
CA SER A 275 -19.91 -20.33 -9.64
C SER A 275 -20.71 -19.77 -10.82
N GLN A 276 -20.05 -19.09 -11.76
CA GLN A 276 -20.64 -18.52 -12.98
C GLN A 276 -20.24 -19.29 -14.26
N LEU A 277 -19.39 -20.30 -14.15
CA LEU A 277 -19.09 -21.19 -15.26
C LEU A 277 -20.25 -22.16 -15.47
N ALA A 278 -20.57 -22.43 -16.73
CA ALA A 278 -21.54 -23.47 -17.07
C ALA A 278 -20.95 -24.85 -16.71
N ASP A 279 -21.81 -25.80 -16.37
CA ASP A 279 -21.38 -27.17 -16.16
C ASP A 279 -20.72 -27.70 -17.43
N GLY A 280 -19.52 -28.27 -17.31
CA GLY A 280 -18.76 -28.71 -18.46
C GLY A 280 -17.29 -28.99 -18.18
N THR A 281 -16.63 -29.54 -19.18
CA THR A 281 -15.19 -29.83 -19.16
C THR A 281 -14.43 -28.68 -19.81
N TYR A 282 -13.46 -28.15 -19.09
CA TYR A 282 -12.57 -27.07 -19.51
C TYR A 282 -11.17 -27.63 -19.67
N GLU A 283 -10.57 -27.45 -20.84
CA GLU A 283 -9.22 -27.93 -21.13
C GLU A 283 -8.23 -26.75 -21.17
N GLY A 284 -7.13 -26.87 -20.44
CA GLY A 284 -6.02 -25.95 -20.44
C GLY A 284 -4.74 -26.65 -20.87
N THR A 285 -3.87 -25.95 -21.59
CA THR A 285 -2.52 -26.44 -21.93
C THR A 285 -1.50 -25.52 -21.28
N GLY A 286 -0.56 -26.06 -20.52
CA GLY A 286 0.56 -25.33 -19.94
C GLY A 286 1.90 -25.89 -20.43
N GLU A 287 2.93 -25.05 -20.53
CA GLU A 287 4.30 -25.49 -20.85
C GLU A 287 4.96 -26.16 -19.63
N GLY A 288 5.32 -27.43 -19.75
CA GLY A 288 6.09 -28.17 -18.74
C GLY A 288 7.56 -28.30 -19.11
N LEU A 289 8.40 -28.69 -18.15
CA LEU A 289 9.86 -28.89 -18.31
C LEU A 289 10.23 -29.84 -19.47
N PHE A 290 9.30 -30.68 -19.93
CA PHE A 290 9.48 -31.65 -21.01
C PHE A 290 8.44 -31.53 -22.14
N GLY A 291 7.83 -30.36 -22.30
CA GLY A 291 6.83 -30.07 -23.33
C GLY A 291 5.44 -29.74 -22.77
N PRO A 292 4.44 -29.51 -23.64
CA PRO A 292 3.11 -29.06 -23.23
C PRO A 292 2.38 -30.14 -22.42
N ILE A 293 1.86 -29.74 -21.26
CA ILE A 293 1.01 -30.51 -20.36
C ILE A 293 -0.44 -30.05 -20.58
N GLN A 294 -1.31 -30.99 -20.93
CA GLN A 294 -2.75 -30.75 -20.99
C GLN A 294 -3.40 -31.12 -19.66
N VAL A 295 -4.29 -30.26 -19.18
CA VAL A 295 -5.09 -30.46 -17.98
C VAL A 295 -6.55 -30.24 -18.33
N SER A 296 -7.40 -31.22 -18.00
CA SER A 296 -8.85 -31.09 -18.08
C SER A 296 -9.43 -30.88 -16.69
N VAL A 297 -10.33 -29.93 -16.55
CA VAL A 297 -11.04 -29.61 -15.30
C VAL A 297 -12.53 -29.75 -15.57
N GLU A 298 -13.24 -30.54 -14.76
CA GLU A 298 -14.69 -30.64 -14.83
C GLU A 298 -15.32 -29.68 -13.81
N VAL A 299 -16.30 -28.90 -14.26
CA VAL A 299 -17.09 -28.02 -13.41
C VAL A 299 -18.51 -28.56 -13.32
N GLN A 300 -18.99 -28.79 -12.09
CA GLN A 300 -20.39 -29.13 -11.81
C GLN A 300 -20.90 -28.30 -10.63
N GLY A 301 -22.00 -27.58 -10.83
CA GLY A 301 -22.67 -26.82 -9.77
C GLY A 301 -21.81 -25.70 -9.18
N GLY A 302 -20.96 -25.10 -10.01
CA GLY A 302 -20.07 -24.01 -9.59
C GLY A 302 -18.83 -24.44 -8.80
N LYS A 303 -18.46 -25.72 -8.87
CA LYS A 303 -17.27 -26.31 -8.22
C LYS A 303 -16.48 -27.15 -9.21
N ILE A 304 -15.16 -27.22 -9.00
CA ILE A 304 -14.28 -28.15 -9.70
C ILE A 304 -14.44 -29.55 -9.07
N THR A 305 -14.59 -30.57 -9.91
CA THR A 305 -14.76 -31.98 -9.52
C THR A 305 -13.67 -32.86 -10.10
#